data_AF-A0A143PSI6-F1
#
_entry.id   AF-A0A143PSI6-F1
#
_cell.length_a   1.000
_cell.length_b   1.000
_cell.length_c   1.000
_cell.angle_alpha   90.00
_cell.angle_beta   90.00
_cell.angle_gamma   90.00
#
_symmetry.space_group_name_H-M   'P 1'
#
loop_
_entity.id
_entity.type
_entity.pdbx_description
1 polymer ?
#
loop_
_entity_poly.entity_id
_entity_poly.type
_entity_poly.pdbx_seq_one_letter_code
_entity_poly.pdbx_strand_id
1 'polypeptide(L)'
;MADARHTGQRQLRLRGAEKRPPGRLPTLWLRAITVRQALFNLRRGAERHDAANYNDLKLGSGGLYRLAFGRPSLCGSLDDLRQAGSDPTLEAFNKGVLCSPLSAAGGYPENEGFGDLGRNVLRGLWQRRIDLSLAKVFGVGARSSVELRWDVFNLLNNVNFGLPNNVIGDASTDFGMIADTVGGPRVMQFGAKLRF
;
A
#
# COMPACT_ATOMS: atom_id res chain seq x y z
N MET A 1 -14.05 71.14 47.24
CA MET A 1 -14.84 70.26 46.35
C MET A 1 -14.24 68.86 46.52
N ALA A 2 -14.82 67.88 47.20
CA ALA A 2 -16.21 67.34 47.13
C ALA A 2 -16.56 66.94 45.69
N ASP A 3 -16.99 65.72 45.33
CA ASP A 3 -17.15 64.41 46.02
C ASP A 3 -16.89 63.29 44.94
N ALA A 4 -16.90 61.96 45.12
CA ALA A 4 -17.46 61.11 46.18
C ALA A 4 -16.85 59.68 46.25
N ARG A 5 -16.87 59.10 47.46
CA ARG A 5 -17.43 57.78 47.87
C ARG A 5 -17.17 56.54 46.99
N HIS A 6 -16.47 55.50 47.50
CA HIS A 6 -16.99 54.38 48.33
C HIS A 6 -17.94 53.42 47.56
N THR A 7 -18.02 52.10 47.77
CA THR A 7 -17.36 51.06 48.61
C THR A 7 -17.98 49.74 48.08
N GLY A 8 -17.39 48.56 48.02
CA GLY A 8 -16.41 47.88 48.87
C GLY A 8 -16.56 46.37 48.66
N GLN A 9 -15.57 45.59 49.09
CA GLN A 9 -15.64 44.13 49.03
C GLN A 9 -16.62 43.59 50.07
N ARG A 10 -17.42 42.58 49.70
CA ARG A 10 -17.97 41.62 50.67
C ARG A 10 -17.89 40.20 50.12
N GLN A 11 -17.20 39.33 50.86
CA GLN A 11 -17.27 37.89 50.70
C GLN A 11 -18.72 37.41 50.83
N LEU A 12 -19.13 36.41 50.05
CA LEU A 12 -20.27 35.57 50.40
C LEU A 12 -19.89 34.09 50.47
N ARG A 13 -20.20 33.51 51.62
CA ARG A 13 -19.93 32.14 52.07
C ARG A 13 -20.33 31.06 51.06
N LEU A 14 -19.47 30.05 50.94
CA LEU A 14 -19.88 28.70 50.53
C LEU A 14 -20.98 28.19 51.49
N ARG A 15 -22.09 27.70 50.95
CA ARG A 15 -23.12 26.97 51.71
C ARG A 15 -23.57 25.73 50.93
N GLY A 16 -23.61 24.61 51.66
CA GLY A 16 -24.59 23.52 51.52
C GLY A 16 -24.89 22.97 50.13
N ALA A 17 -24.37 21.79 49.83
CA ALA A 17 -24.91 20.96 48.75
C ALA A 17 -26.33 20.47 49.10
N GLU A 18 -27.34 20.89 48.34
CA GLU A 18 -28.69 20.36 48.42
C GLU A 18 -28.97 19.44 47.21
N LYS A 19 -29.06 18.13 47.46
CA LYS A 19 -29.40 17.14 46.42
C LYS A 19 -30.86 17.32 45.99
N ARG A 20 -31.09 17.80 44.77
CA ARG A 20 -32.42 17.78 44.12
C ARG A 20 -32.57 16.54 43.22
N PRO A 21 -33.79 16.00 43.06
CA PRO A 21 -34.03 14.77 42.29
C PRO A 21 -33.78 14.95 40.77
N PRO A 22 -33.62 13.85 40.00
CA PRO A 22 -33.25 13.90 38.59
C PRO A 22 -34.39 14.42 37.70
N GLY A 23 -34.49 15.74 37.56
CA GLY A 23 -35.36 16.39 36.59
C GLY A 23 -34.85 16.23 35.17
N ARG A 24 -35.74 15.81 34.24
CA ARG A 24 -35.45 15.74 32.79
C ARG A 24 -34.91 17.08 32.29
N LEU A 25 -33.78 17.05 31.58
CA LEU A 25 -33.22 18.24 30.93
C LEU A 25 -34.25 18.84 29.94
N PRO A 26 -34.46 20.16 29.94
CA PRO A 26 -35.41 20.80 29.03
C PRO A 26 -35.00 20.62 27.56
N THR A 27 -35.98 20.33 26.70
CA THR A 27 -35.82 19.89 25.30
C THR A 27 -35.03 20.86 24.42
N LEU A 28 -35.02 22.16 24.74
CA LEU A 28 -34.19 23.15 24.04
C LEU A 28 -32.68 22.90 24.23
N TRP A 29 -32.26 22.49 25.42
CA TRP A 29 -30.84 22.24 25.71
C TRP A 29 -30.33 20.95 25.06
N LEU A 30 -31.17 19.91 24.99
CA LEU A 30 -30.87 18.74 24.14
C LEU A 30 -30.69 19.17 22.68
N ARG A 31 -31.63 19.94 22.11
CA ARG A 31 -31.51 20.42 20.72
C ARG A 31 -30.25 21.25 20.48
N ALA A 32 -29.87 22.14 21.40
CA ALA A 32 -28.65 22.94 21.28
C ALA A 32 -27.37 22.07 21.31
N ILE A 33 -27.31 21.05 22.16
CA ILE A 33 -26.19 20.10 22.22
C ILE A 33 -26.16 19.23 20.95
N THR A 34 -27.29 18.68 20.51
CA THR A 34 -27.38 17.89 19.27
C THR A 34 -26.99 18.71 18.05
N VAL A 35 -27.41 19.97 17.94
CA VAL A 35 -27.03 20.87 16.84
C VAL A 35 -25.54 21.22 16.89
N ARG A 36 -24.96 21.50 18.07
CA ARG A 36 -23.50 21.68 18.19
C ARG A 36 -22.73 20.42 17.84
N GLN A 37 -23.18 19.24 18.26
CA GLN A 37 -22.54 17.97 17.93
C GLN A 37 -22.63 17.67 16.42
N ALA A 38 -23.78 17.94 15.79
CA ALA A 38 -23.98 17.80 14.35
C ALA A 38 -23.10 18.77 13.55
N LEU A 39 -23.04 20.06 13.92
CA LEU A 39 -22.13 21.03 13.29
C LEU A 39 -20.65 20.71 13.53
N PHE A 40 -20.30 20.15 14.70
CA PHE A 40 -18.93 19.74 14.99
C PHE A 40 -18.51 18.51 14.18
N ASN A 41 -19.43 17.58 13.90
CA ASN A 41 -19.21 16.44 13.02
C ASN A 41 -19.15 16.89 11.54
N LEU A 42 -20.06 17.75 11.08
CA LEU A 42 -20.00 18.38 9.74
C LEU A 42 -18.71 19.17 9.49
N ARG A 43 -18.05 19.66 10.54
CA ARG A 43 -16.78 20.40 10.46
C ARG A 43 -15.54 19.53 10.71
N ARG A 44 -15.67 18.21 10.97
CA ARG A 44 -14.56 17.30 11.29
C ARG A 44 -14.53 16.00 10.44
N GLY A 45 -14.95 16.06 9.17
CA GLY A 45 -14.66 14.94 8.26
C GLY A 45 -15.68 14.68 7.17
N ALA A 46 -16.10 15.71 6.42
CA ALA A 46 -16.10 15.50 4.98
C ALA A 46 -14.64 15.71 4.55
N GLU A 47 -13.95 14.67 4.08
CA GLU A 47 -12.74 14.89 3.29
C GLU A 47 -13.15 15.76 2.10
N ARG A 48 -12.66 17.00 2.06
CA ARG A 48 -12.75 17.80 0.86
C ARG A 48 -11.78 17.20 -0.13
N HIS A 49 -12.27 16.23 -0.90
CA HIS A 49 -11.58 15.79 -2.10
C HIS A 49 -11.61 16.96 -3.09
N ASP A 50 -10.52 17.73 -3.13
CA ASP A 50 -10.31 18.72 -4.19
C ASP A 50 -10.31 18.00 -5.55
N ALA A 51 -10.59 18.72 -6.64
CA ALA A 51 -10.76 18.10 -7.97
C ALA A 51 -9.53 17.27 -8.42
N ALA A 52 -8.32 17.61 -7.95
CA ALA A 52 -7.10 16.84 -8.18
C ALA A 52 -7.19 15.39 -7.61
N ASN A 53 -7.87 15.21 -6.49
CA ASN A 53 -7.98 13.93 -5.77
C ASN A 53 -8.84 12.89 -6.53
N TYR A 54 -9.64 13.33 -7.51
CA TYR A 54 -10.41 12.42 -8.38
C TYR A 54 -9.58 11.83 -9.52
N ASN A 55 -8.44 12.44 -9.86
CA ASN A 55 -7.53 11.95 -10.90
C ASN A 55 -6.43 11.02 -10.34
N ASP A 56 -6.29 10.95 -9.02
CA ASP A 56 -5.26 10.15 -8.36
C ASP A 56 -5.58 8.64 -8.37
N LEU A 57 -4.55 7.84 -8.67
CA LEU A 57 -4.62 6.39 -8.69
C LEU A 57 -4.80 5.76 -7.30
N LYS A 58 -4.32 6.41 -6.24
CA LYS A 58 -4.29 5.85 -4.88
C LYS A 58 -5.65 5.96 -4.19
N LEU A 59 -6.29 7.12 -4.30
CA LEU A 59 -7.66 7.34 -3.78
C LEU A 59 -8.74 6.56 -4.54
N GLY A 60 -8.44 6.14 -5.77
CA GLY A 60 -9.28 5.24 -6.57
C GLY A 60 -9.26 3.77 -6.14
N SER A 61 -8.20 3.29 -5.48
CA SER A 61 -7.97 1.85 -5.20
C SER A 61 -8.53 1.32 -3.87
N GLY A 62 -9.33 2.12 -3.15
CA GLY A 62 -10.05 1.69 -1.95
C GLY A 62 -9.31 2.01 -0.63
N GLY A 63 -10.08 2.47 0.36
CA GLY A 63 -9.60 2.84 1.70
C GLY A 63 -10.69 2.61 2.75
N LEU A 64 -10.40 2.90 4.02
CA LEU A 64 -11.20 2.46 5.18
C LEU A 64 -12.70 2.86 5.17
N TYR A 65 -13.09 3.86 4.37
CA TYR A 65 -14.48 4.31 4.19
C TYR A 65 -15.13 3.92 2.85
N ARG A 66 -14.48 3.07 2.03
CA ARG A 66 -14.94 2.71 0.68
C ARG A 66 -14.96 1.20 0.49
N LEU A 67 -16.13 0.62 0.21
CA LEU A 67 -16.33 -0.84 0.04
C LEU A 67 -15.83 -1.41 -1.30
N ALA A 68 -15.15 -0.61 -2.13
CA ALA A 68 -14.64 -1.02 -3.43
C ALA A 68 -13.15 -1.39 -3.34
N PHE A 69 -12.85 -2.68 -3.45
CA PHE A 69 -11.52 -3.18 -3.84
C PHE A 69 -11.32 -2.91 -5.35
N GLY A 70 -11.12 -1.64 -5.70
CA GLY A 70 -10.99 -1.17 -7.07
C GLY A 70 -9.59 -1.39 -7.65
N ARG A 71 -9.51 -1.55 -8.97
CA ARG A 71 -8.25 -1.42 -9.73
C ARG A 71 -8.21 -0.05 -10.40
N PRO A 72 -7.03 0.40 -10.89
CA PRO A 72 -6.97 1.47 -11.88
C PRO A 72 -7.85 1.16 -13.10
N SER A 73 -8.20 2.21 -13.84
CA SER A 73 -8.69 2.08 -15.21
C SER A 73 -7.57 2.34 -16.21
N LEU A 74 -7.76 1.88 -17.45
CA LEU A 74 -6.82 2.05 -18.56
C LEU A 74 -7.28 3.19 -19.48
N CYS A 75 -6.71 4.39 -19.31
CA CYS A 75 -6.99 5.57 -20.13
C CYS A 75 -6.10 5.65 -21.40
N GLY A 76 -5.72 4.50 -21.98
CA GLY A 76 -4.84 4.39 -23.14
C GLY A 76 -4.93 3.00 -23.76
N SER A 77 -3.91 2.56 -24.51
CA SER A 77 -3.85 1.18 -24.99
C SER A 77 -3.13 0.26 -23.99
N LEU A 78 -3.43 -1.03 -24.06
CA LEU A 78 -2.77 -2.03 -23.23
C LEU A 78 -1.31 -2.26 -23.64
N ASP A 79 -0.97 -1.96 -24.89
CA ASP A 79 0.39 -2.07 -25.39
C ASP A 79 1.23 -0.85 -25.00
N ASP A 80 0.62 0.34 -24.86
CA ASP A 80 1.27 1.50 -24.23
C ASP A 80 1.59 1.23 -22.76
N LEU A 81 0.67 0.64 -22.01
CA LEU A 81 0.92 0.23 -20.63
C LEU A 81 2.15 -0.69 -20.53
N ARG A 82 2.32 -1.61 -21.48
CA ARG A 82 3.41 -2.60 -21.47
C ARG A 82 4.77 -2.07 -21.93
N GLN A 83 4.85 -0.83 -22.41
CA GLN A 83 6.13 -0.21 -22.75
C GLN A 83 6.92 0.05 -21.47
N ALA A 84 8.11 -0.55 -21.36
CA ALA A 84 9.08 -0.21 -20.34
C ALA A 84 9.85 1.06 -20.75
N GLY A 85 10.31 1.81 -19.76
CA GLY A 85 11.14 3.00 -19.96
C GLY A 85 12.59 2.69 -20.31
N SER A 86 13.46 3.69 -20.19
CA SER A 86 14.90 3.55 -20.50
C SER A 86 15.63 2.63 -19.51
N ASP A 87 15.16 2.59 -18.25
CA ASP A 87 15.58 1.61 -17.25
C ASP A 87 14.37 0.72 -16.87
N PRO A 88 14.33 -0.56 -17.26
CA PRO A 88 13.21 -1.45 -16.97
C PRO A 88 13.11 -1.86 -15.49
N THR A 89 14.06 -1.47 -14.64
CA THR A 89 13.99 -1.70 -13.18
C THR A 89 13.29 -0.55 -12.45
N LEU A 90 13.37 0.69 -12.96
CA LEU A 90 12.68 1.86 -12.41
C LEU A 90 11.33 2.13 -13.12
N GLU A 91 11.25 1.78 -14.40
CA GLU A 91 10.12 2.03 -15.28
C GLU A 91 9.73 0.73 -16.00
N ALA A 92 9.35 -0.29 -15.24
CA ALA A 92 9.04 -1.60 -15.80
C ALA A 92 7.79 -1.62 -16.71
N PHE A 93 6.93 -0.60 -16.58
CA PHE A 93 5.73 -0.39 -17.39
C PHE A 93 5.31 1.10 -17.36
N ASN A 94 4.59 1.55 -18.37
CA ASN A 94 4.15 2.95 -18.48
C ASN A 94 2.98 3.22 -17.53
N LYS A 95 3.28 3.84 -16.40
CA LYS A 95 2.29 4.23 -15.39
C LYS A 95 1.34 5.35 -15.85
N GLY A 96 1.71 6.14 -16.86
CA GLY A 96 0.98 7.33 -17.31
C GLY A 96 -0.34 7.05 -18.04
N VAL A 97 -0.57 5.83 -18.52
CA VAL A 97 -1.85 5.41 -19.13
C VAL A 97 -2.83 4.81 -18.11
N LEU A 98 -2.43 4.68 -16.85
CA LEU A 98 -3.34 4.30 -15.77
C LEU A 98 -4.01 5.55 -15.21
N CYS A 99 -5.32 5.46 -14.97
CA CYS A 99 -6.11 6.54 -14.43
C CYS A 99 -7.04 6.08 -13.29
N SER A 100 -7.48 7.05 -12.49
CA SER A 100 -8.48 6.82 -11.45
C SER A 100 -9.79 6.31 -12.05
N PRO A 101 -10.37 5.22 -11.51
CA PRO A 101 -11.68 4.71 -11.92
C PRO A 101 -12.84 5.62 -11.52
N LEU A 102 -12.57 6.73 -10.82
CA LEU A 102 -13.55 7.74 -10.42
C LEU A 102 -13.60 8.94 -11.38
N SER A 103 -12.76 8.94 -12.40
CA SER A 103 -12.75 9.94 -13.47
C SER A 103 -13.64 9.48 -14.63
N ALA A 104 -14.19 10.42 -15.40
CA ALA A 104 -14.97 10.10 -16.60
C ALA A 104 -14.12 9.34 -17.64
N ALA A 105 -12.83 9.67 -17.76
CA ALA A 105 -11.90 8.95 -18.63
C ALA A 105 -11.67 7.50 -18.13
N GLY A 106 -11.71 7.28 -16.82
CA GLY A 106 -11.65 5.97 -16.19
C GLY A 106 -12.98 5.24 -16.08
N GLY A 107 -14.04 5.67 -16.79
CA GLY A 107 -15.32 4.97 -16.89
C GLY A 107 -16.31 5.18 -15.73
N TYR A 108 -16.21 6.28 -14.99
CA TYR A 108 -17.21 6.67 -14.00
C TYR A 108 -18.33 7.52 -14.64
N PRO A 109 -19.63 7.23 -14.38
CA PRO A 109 -20.16 6.32 -13.36
C PRO A 109 -20.39 4.86 -13.81
N GLU A 110 -20.13 4.52 -15.08
CA GLU A 110 -20.52 3.24 -15.69
C GLU A 110 -19.89 2.00 -15.03
N ASN A 111 -18.68 2.14 -14.47
CA ASN A 111 -17.98 1.08 -13.74
C ASN A 111 -18.09 1.21 -12.20
N GLU A 112 -18.94 2.11 -11.70
CA GLU A 112 -19.16 2.42 -10.27
C GLU A 112 -17.90 2.76 -9.44
N GLY A 113 -16.75 3.01 -10.10
CA GLY A 113 -15.45 3.19 -9.44
C GLY A 113 -14.66 1.91 -9.16
N PHE A 114 -15.03 0.76 -9.73
CA PHE A 114 -14.28 -0.49 -9.59
C PHE A 114 -13.05 -0.59 -10.51
N GLY A 115 -13.05 0.15 -11.62
CA GLY A 115 -12.00 0.14 -12.65
C GLY A 115 -12.09 -1.02 -13.64
N ASP A 116 -11.48 -0.83 -14.81
CA ASP A 116 -11.57 -1.76 -15.94
C ASP A 116 -10.29 -2.56 -16.23
N LEU A 117 -9.18 -2.29 -15.51
CA LEU A 117 -7.89 -2.91 -15.82
C LEU A 117 -7.91 -4.44 -15.63
N GLY A 118 -7.69 -5.14 -16.74
CA GLY A 118 -7.70 -6.59 -16.83
C GLY A 118 -6.75 -7.28 -15.83
N ARG A 119 -7.10 -8.52 -15.45
CA ARG A 119 -6.27 -9.31 -14.53
C ARG A 119 -5.01 -9.81 -15.26
N ASN A 120 -3.86 -9.77 -14.58
CA ASN A 120 -2.59 -10.29 -15.10
C ASN A 120 -2.23 -9.71 -16.49
N VAL A 121 -2.45 -8.42 -16.72
CA VAL A 121 -2.15 -7.78 -18.01
C VAL A 121 -0.67 -7.45 -18.21
N LEU A 122 0.05 -7.23 -17.10
CA LEU A 122 1.50 -7.05 -17.02
C LEU A 122 2.23 -8.40 -16.91
N ARG A 123 3.53 -8.39 -17.25
CA ARG A 123 4.46 -9.52 -17.15
C ARG A 123 5.80 -9.01 -16.62
N GLY A 124 6.51 -9.84 -15.85
CA GLY A 124 7.88 -9.54 -15.46
C GLY A 124 8.88 -9.77 -16.60
N LEU A 125 10.14 -9.41 -16.34
CA LEU A 125 11.24 -9.64 -17.26
C LEU A 125 11.56 -11.13 -17.43
N TRP A 126 12.21 -11.47 -18.55
CA TRP A 126 12.65 -12.84 -18.84
C TRP A 126 13.74 -13.28 -17.88
N GLN A 127 13.57 -14.47 -17.29
CA GLN A 127 14.58 -15.09 -16.42
C GLN A 127 15.39 -16.13 -17.20
N ARG A 128 16.71 -16.14 -17.03
CA ARG A 128 17.68 -17.00 -17.71
C ARG A 128 18.70 -17.53 -16.71
N ARG A 129 18.40 -18.69 -16.11
CA ARG A 129 19.27 -19.39 -15.16
C ARG A 129 19.69 -20.75 -15.72
N ILE A 130 20.96 -21.09 -15.55
CA ILE A 130 21.52 -22.41 -15.86
C ILE A 130 22.13 -22.94 -14.57
N ASP A 131 21.72 -24.13 -14.16
CA ASP A 131 22.27 -24.85 -13.02
C ASP A 131 23.00 -26.10 -13.51
N LEU A 132 24.17 -26.39 -12.94
CA LEU A 132 25.04 -27.50 -13.31
C LEU A 132 25.28 -28.39 -12.10
N SER A 133 25.23 -29.71 -12.32
CA SER A 133 25.58 -30.71 -11.31
C SER A 133 26.51 -31.74 -11.94
N LEU A 134 27.69 -31.93 -11.34
CA LEU A 134 28.64 -32.95 -11.72
C LEU A 134 28.84 -33.91 -10.55
N ALA A 135 28.60 -35.20 -10.75
CA ALA A 135 28.87 -36.23 -9.76
C ALA A 135 29.70 -37.36 -10.38
N LYS A 136 30.70 -37.85 -9.64
CA LYS A 136 31.52 -38.99 -10.06
C LYS A 136 31.84 -39.88 -8.86
N VAL A 137 31.58 -41.18 -9.04
CA VAL A 137 32.00 -42.22 -8.10
C VAL A 137 33.37 -42.75 -8.52
N PHE A 138 34.24 -42.90 -7.53
CA PHE A 138 35.57 -43.51 -7.62
C PHE A 138 35.57 -44.76 -6.74
N GLY A 139 35.94 -45.91 -7.31
CA GLY A 139 36.15 -47.13 -6.53
C GLY A 139 37.46 -47.01 -5.73
N VAL A 140 37.43 -47.34 -4.43
CA VAL A 140 38.59 -47.30 -3.54
C VAL A 140 38.85 -48.72 -3.05
N GLY A 141 39.51 -49.53 -3.89
CA GLY A 141 39.66 -50.96 -3.65
C GLY A 141 38.37 -51.75 -3.90
N ALA A 142 38.26 -52.92 -3.26
CA ALA A 142 37.25 -53.94 -3.62
C ALA A 142 35.89 -53.82 -2.90
N ARG A 143 35.76 -52.96 -1.88
CA ARG A 143 34.54 -52.86 -1.05
C ARG A 143 34.04 -51.44 -0.80
N SER A 144 34.89 -50.41 -0.88
CA SER A 144 34.48 -49.02 -0.63
C SER A 144 34.51 -48.16 -1.90
N SER A 145 33.76 -47.06 -1.87
CA SER A 145 33.72 -46.07 -2.94
C SER A 145 33.55 -44.66 -2.40
N VAL A 146 34.12 -43.69 -3.11
CA VAL A 146 33.99 -42.26 -2.82
C VAL A 146 33.21 -41.61 -3.96
N GLU A 147 32.11 -40.96 -3.61
CA GLU A 147 31.32 -40.12 -4.50
C GLU A 147 31.71 -38.66 -4.28
N LEU A 148 32.27 -38.01 -5.30
CA LEU A 148 32.49 -36.57 -5.32
C LEU A 148 31.37 -35.91 -6.12
N ARG A 149 30.80 -34.83 -5.58
CA ARG A 149 29.73 -34.05 -6.19
C ARG A 149 30.07 -32.57 -6.14
N TRP A 150 29.86 -31.88 -7.25
CA TRP A 150 30.00 -30.43 -7.37
C TRP A 150 28.76 -29.85 -8.05
N ASP A 151 28.06 -28.99 -7.32
CA ASP A 151 26.85 -28.31 -7.76
C ASP A 151 27.14 -26.81 -7.92
N VAL A 152 26.73 -26.25 -9.07
CA VAL A 152 26.87 -24.83 -9.40
C VAL A 152 25.50 -24.28 -9.80
N PHE A 153 24.90 -23.51 -8.91
CA PHE A 153 23.65 -22.82 -9.14
C PHE A 153 23.93 -21.44 -9.76
N ASN A 154 23.16 -21.05 -10.78
CA ASN A 154 23.38 -19.85 -11.58
C ASN A 154 24.81 -19.79 -12.18
N LEU A 155 25.15 -20.81 -12.97
CA LEU A 155 26.47 -21.01 -13.61
C LEU A 155 27.01 -19.75 -14.31
N LEU A 156 26.15 -19.09 -15.10
CA LEU A 156 26.47 -17.87 -15.85
C LEU A 156 26.49 -16.59 -14.98
N ASN A 157 26.07 -16.68 -13.72
CA ASN A 157 25.90 -15.55 -12.80
C ASN A 157 25.01 -14.43 -13.37
N ASN A 158 23.94 -14.81 -14.07
CA ASN A 158 22.95 -13.86 -14.59
C ASN A 158 22.07 -13.33 -13.45
N VAL A 159 21.82 -12.02 -13.43
CA VAL A 159 20.80 -11.43 -12.56
C VAL A 159 19.42 -11.72 -13.15
N ASN A 160 18.54 -12.32 -12.35
CA ASN A 160 17.15 -12.55 -12.72
C ASN A 160 16.29 -11.59 -11.88
N PHE A 161 15.59 -10.69 -12.55
CA PHE A 161 14.76 -9.68 -11.89
C PHE A 161 13.43 -10.27 -11.39
N GLY A 162 12.92 -9.71 -10.29
CA GLY A 162 11.60 -10.01 -9.75
C GLY A 162 10.46 -9.46 -10.61
N LEU A 163 9.25 -9.59 -10.08
CA LEU A 163 8.10 -8.87 -10.63
C LEU A 163 8.12 -7.41 -10.18
N PRO A 164 7.68 -6.45 -11.00
CA PRO A 164 7.49 -5.07 -10.56
C PRO A 164 6.47 -4.98 -9.43
N ASN A 165 6.67 -4.06 -8.49
CA ASN A 165 5.73 -3.81 -7.42
C ASN A 165 4.38 -3.34 -8.00
N ASN A 166 3.32 -4.06 -7.65
CA ASN A 166 1.96 -3.87 -8.14
C ASN A 166 1.02 -3.25 -7.08
N VAL A 167 1.54 -2.88 -5.92
CA VAL A 167 0.78 -2.20 -4.86
C VAL A 167 0.72 -0.71 -5.15
N ILE A 168 -0.49 -0.15 -5.07
CA ILE A 168 -0.77 1.28 -5.20
C ILE A 168 -1.30 1.75 -3.84
N GLY A 169 -0.67 2.76 -3.26
CA GLY A 169 -1.09 3.36 -1.99
C GLY A 169 -0.28 4.60 -1.61
N ASP A 170 -0.70 5.28 -0.55
CA ASP A 170 -0.10 6.55 -0.11
C ASP A 170 1.39 6.42 0.21
N ALA A 171 1.78 5.35 0.90
CA ALA A 171 3.15 5.08 1.31
C ALA A 171 4.03 4.35 0.27
N SER A 172 3.48 3.85 -0.84
CA SER A 172 4.25 3.10 -1.84
C SER A 172 4.85 4.03 -2.90
N THR A 173 6.15 4.31 -2.80
CA THR A 173 6.93 4.99 -3.86
C THR A 173 7.23 4.07 -5.05
N ASP A 174 7.27 2.76 -4.80
CA ASP A 174 7.95 1.80 -5.67
C ASP A 174 7.02 1.19 -6.73
N PHE A 175 5.79 1.68 -6.88
CA PHE A 175 4.84 1.16 -7.87
C PHE A 175 5.46 1.20 -9.28
N GLY A 176 5.46 0.06 -9.96
CA GLY A 176 6.10 -0.11 -11.27
C GLY A 176 7.64 -0.18 -11.27
N MET A 177 8.28 -0.21 -10.10
CA MET A 177 9.71 -0.50 -9.94
C MET A 177 9.93 -1.97 -9.56
N ILE A 178 11.09 -2.51 -9.90
CA ILE A 178 11.55 -3.84 -9.49
C ILE A 178 12.62 -3.67 -8.42
N ALA A 179 12.24 -3.84 -7.15
CA ALA A 179 13.16 -3.76 -6.02
C ALA A 179 13.98 -5.05 -5.79
N ASP A 180 13.48 -6.19 -6.25
CA ASP A 180 13.97 -7.52 -5.88
C ASP A 180 14.55 -8.33 -7.04
N THR A 181 15.40 -9.30 -6.70
CA THR A 181 15.94 -10.30 -7.63
C THR A 181 15.58 -11.72 -7.19
N VAL A 182 15.49 -12.64 -8.15
CA VAL A 182 15.03 -14.02 -7.94
C VAL A 182 16.18 -14.99 -8.18
N GLY A 183 16.29 -16.02 -7.33
CA GLY A 183 17.25 -17.11 -7.51
C GLY A 183 18.69 -16.82 -7.07
N GLY A 184 19.02 -15.58 -6.71
CA GLY A 184 20.27 -15.21 -6.05
C GLY A 184 21.54 -15.19 -6.93
N PRO A 185 22.69 -14.79 -6.35
CA PRO A 185 23.99 -14.85 -7.00
C PRO A 185 24.44 -16.30 -7.21
N ARG A 186 25.50 -16.51 -7.99
CA ARG A 186 26.08 -17.85 -8.20
C ARG A 186 26.54 -18.49 -6.89
N VAL A 187 26.06 -19.69 -6.61
CA VAL A 187 26.46 -20.50 -5.44
C VAL A 187 27.10 -21.79 -5.93
N MET A 188 28.24 -22.15 -5.35
CA MET A 188 28.97 -23.39 -5.64
C MET A 188 29.06 -24.23 -4.37
N GLN A 189 28.71 -25.51 -4.47
CA GLN A 189 28.72 -26.46 -3.35
C GLN A 189 29.49 -27.70 -3.74
N PHE A 190 30.45 -28.11 -2.91
CA PHE A 190 31.22 -29.33 -3.09
C PHE A 190 30.91 -30.30 -1.96
N GLY A 191 30.72 -31.57 -2.32
CA GLY A 191 30.41 -32.65 -1.38
C GLY A 191 31.21 -33.90 -1.69
N ALA A 192 31.61 -34.62 -0.64
CA ALA A 192 32.21 -35.94 -0.72
C ALA A 192 31.43 -36.91 0.16
N LYS A 193 31.11 -38.09 -0.37
CA LYS A 193 30.42 -39.16 0.37
C LYS A 193 31.19 -40.47 0.23
N LEU A 194 31.59 -41.03 1.36
CA LEU A 194 32.27 -42.31 1.46
C LEU A 194 31.23 -43.42 1.74
N ARG A 195 31.36 -44.55 1.06
CA ARG A 195 30.53 -45.76 1.20
C ARG A 195 31.44 -46.97 1.46
N PHE A 196 31.00 -47.89 2.31
CA PHE A 196 31.73 -49.07 2.79
C PHE A 196 30.89 -50.34 2.63
#